data_AF-A0A2D5WYA5-F1
#
_entry.id   AF-A0A2D5WYA5-F1
#
_cell.length_a   1.000
_cell.length_b   1.000
_cell.length_c   1.000
_cell.angle_alpha   90.00
_cell.angle_beta   90.00
_cell.angle_gamma   90.00
#
_symmetry.space_group_name_H-M   'P 1'
#
loop_
_entity.id
_entity.type
_entity.pdbx_description
1 polymer ?
#
loop_
_entity_poly.entity_id
_entity_poly.type
_entity_poly.pdbx_seq_one_letter_code
_entity_poly.pdbx_strand_id
1 'polypeptide(L)'
;MWLLDCGLDNIEWKRVLVVYTVSISPIILFLYLTVKGQMKKWITYTIISSFFIAMFGWEIWLNFGILDGQHVNMRRSEALSCAIPSSINWLTNSLGDVSIVWFGIIILSFIYRNKKTPFEKFIIPAFIILLSWFVLQNIWVEIVLYYNQVGGDVRLSWAPLMPLGPWFNPTLFSISGKEVSFQGQIVWVLATPIYYFVMIYFYKKTNGN
;
A
#
# COMPACT_ATOMS: atom_id res chain seq x y z
N MET A 1 25.71 7.76 19.51
CA MET A 1 24.64 6.76 19.32
C MET A 1 23.97 7.11 18.00
N TRP A 2 24.10 6.28 16.98
CA TRP A 2 23.56 6.58 15.65
C TRP A 2 22.04 6.39 15.66
N LEU A 3 21.32 7.17 14.86
CA LEU A 3 19.85 7.15 14.72
C LEU A 3 19.25 5.78 14.31
N LEU A 4 20.07 4.79 13.99
CA LEU A 4 19.68 3.44 13.56
C LEU A 4 20.37 2.32 14.34
N ASP A 5 20.99 2.64 15.48
CA ASP A 5 21.60 1.62 16.35
C ASP A 5 20.54 0.90 17.18
N CYS A 6 19.66 0.18 16.48
CA CYS A 6 18.51 -0.53 17.05
C CYS A 6 18.77 -2.04 17.23
N GLY A 7 19.99 -2.53 16.95
CA GLY A 7 20.31 -3.97 17.04
C GLY A 7 19.62 -4.83 15.97
N LEU A 8 19.33 -4.27 14.78
CA LEU A 8 18.69 -4.97 13.67
C LEU A 8 19.56 -6.11 13.15
N ASP A 9 18.95 -7.26 12.87
CA ASP A 9 19.60 -8.33 12.12
C ASP A 9 19.68 -8.03 10.61
N ASN A 10 20.37 -8.89 9.84
CA ASN A 10 20.55 -8.71 8.40
C ASN A 10 19.24 -8.74 7.59
N ILE A 11 18.21 -9.44 8.06
CA ILE A 11 16.90 -9.54 7.40
C ILE A 11 16.08 -8.28 7.71
N GLU A 12 16.07 -7.85 8.97
CA GLU A 12 15.38 -6.65 9.42
C GLU A 12 15.96 -5.40 8.77
N TRP A 13 17.28 -5.32 8.62
CA TRP A 13 17.93 -4.24 7.86
C TRP A 13 17.42 -4.13 6.42
N LYS A 14 17.28 -5.26 5.73
CA LYS A 14 16.75 -5.28 4.36
C LYS A 14 15.29 -4.81 4.33
N ARG A 15 14.48 -5.22 5.32
CA ARG A 15 13.08 -4.77 5.43
C ARG A 15 13.01 -3.25 5.64
N VAL A 16 13.79 -2.71 6.57
CA VAL A 16 13.86 -1.26 6.85
C VAL A 16 14.25 -0.48 5.60
N LEU A 17 15.28 -0.94 4.89
CA LEU A 17 15.74 -0.29 3.67
C LEU A 17 14.65 -0.28 2.59
N VAL A 18 13.95 -1.41 2.39
CA VAL A 18 12.86 -1.48 1.42
C VAL A 18 11.71 -0.55 1.80
N VAL A 19 11.24 -0.55 3.06
CA VAL A 19 10.14 0.31 3.51
C VAL A 19 10.47 1.79 3.30
N TYR A 20 11.65 2.25 3.72
CA TYR A 20 12.05 3.64 3.52
C TYR A 20 12.26 3.99 2.04
N THR A 21 12.87 3.10 1.26
CA THR A 21 13.09 3.37 -0.17
C THR A 21 11.77 3.48 -0.92
N VAL A 22 10.84 2.55 -0.69
CA VAL A 22 9.53 2.53 -1.37
C VAL A 22 8.67 3.71 -0.93
N SER A 23 8.67 4.07 0.35
CA SER A 23 7.89 5.21 0.88
C SER A 23 8.44 6.58 0.46
N ILE A 24 9.74 6.71 0.22
CA ILE A 24 10.35 7.96 -0.25
C ILE A 24 10.27 8.10 -1.78
N SER A 25 10.25 6.98 -2.52
CA SER A 25 10.20 7.00 -3.99
C SER A 25 9.08 7.87 -4.63
N PRO A 26 7.82 7.90 -4.12
CA PRO A 26 6.78 8.73 -4.73
C PRO A 26 7.06 10.21 -4.46
N ILE A 27 7.65 10.56 -3.32
CA ILE A 27 8.01 11.95 -3.00
C ILE A 27 9.10 12.44 -3.97
N ILE A 28 10.15 11.65 -4.17
CA ILE A 28 11.23 11.99 -5.11
C ILE A 28 10.69 12.14 -6.53
N LEU A 29 9.90 11.17 -7.00
CA LEU A 29 9.33 11.20 -8.34
C LEU A 29 8.38 12.39 -8.53
N PHE A 30 7.56 12.69 -7.53
CA PHE A 30 6.66 13.83 -7.54
C PHE A 30 7.40 15.16 -7.65
N LEU A 31 8.43 15.36 -6.83
CA LEU A 31 9.25 16.56 -6.89
C LEU A 31 9.95 16.69 -8.24
N TYR A 32 10.55 15.60 -8.74
CA TYR A 32 11.21 15.58 -10.04
C TYR A 32 10.26 15.99 -11.18
N LEU A 33 9.09 15.36 -11.28
CA LEU A 33 8.12 15.64 -12.34
C LEU A 33 7.51 17.04 -12.22
N THR A 34 7.35 17.54 -11.00
CA THR A 34 6.85 18.90 -10.74
C THR A 34 7.87 19.95 -11.21
N VAL A 35 9.15 19.78 -10.85
CA VAL A 35 10.24 20.67 -11.31
C VAL A 35 10.38 20.65 -12.83
N LYS A 36 10.13 19.50 -13.48
CA LYS A 36 10.12 19.38 -14.94
C LYS A 36 8.84 19.89 -15.62
N GLY A 37 7.83 20.32 -14.86
CA GLY A 37 6.54 20.75 -15.40
C GLY A 37 5.76 19.63 -16.09
N GLN A 38 6.09 18.36 -15.80
CA GLN A 38 5.48 17.17 -16.41
C GLN A 38 4.37 16.57 -15.53
N MET A 39 4.27 17.03 -14.28
CA MET A 39 3.29 16.50 -13.34
C MET A 39 1.88 17.00 -13.66
N LYS A 40 0.96 16.04 -13.81
CA LYS A 40 -0.45 16.31 -14.07
C LYS A 40 -1.23 16.49 -12.77
N LYS A 41 -2.14 17.46 -12.71
CA LYS A 41 -3.06 17.73 -11.60
C LYS A 41 -3.93 16.53 -11.26
N TRP A 42 -4.50 15.81 -12.25
CA TRP A 42 -5.30 14.62 -11.93
C TRP A 42 -4.47 13.52 -11.27
N ILE A 43 -3.23 13.32 -11.71
CA ILE A 43 -2.33 12.34 -11.08
C ILE A 43 -2.04 12.81 -9.64
N THR A 44 -1.74 14.10 -9.46
CA THR A 44 -1.49 14.72 -8.15
C THR A 44 -2.66 14.51 -7.18
N TYR A 45 -3.89 14.79 -7.62
CA TYR A 45 -5.07 14.58 -6.79
C TYR A 45 -5.33 13.10 -6.54
N THR A 46 -5.09 12.23 -7.53
CA THR A 46 -5.23 10.78 -7.35
C THR A 46 -4.27 10.24 -6.29
N ILE A 47 -2.99 10.62 -6.32
CA ILE A 47 -1.98 10.15 -5.35
C ILE A 47 -2.22 10.72 -3.95
N ILE A 48 -2.68 11.97 -3.83
CA ILE A 48 -3.04 12.57 -2.54
C ILE A 48 -4.27 11.85 -1.97
N SER A 49 -5.29 11.60 -2.78
CA SER A 49 -6.46 10.84 -2.33
C SER A 49 -6.11 9.40 -1.98
N SER A 50 -5.20 8.76 -2.73
CA SER A 50 -4.80 7.39 -2.40
C SER A 50 -4.07 7.29 -1.06
N PHE A 51 -3.27 8.29 -0.73
CA PHE A 51 -2.65 8.40 0.60
C PHE A 51 -3.71 8.39 1.71
N PHE A 52 -4.74 9.23 1.61
CA PHE A 52 -5.80 9.29 2.60
C PHE A 52 -6.65 8.00 2.65
N ILE A 53 -6.89 7.37 1.51
CA ILE A 53 -7.59 6.09 1.44
C ILE A 53 -6.80 4.99 2.16
N ALA A 54 -5.50 4.85 1.92
CA ALA A 54 -4.68 3.86 2.62
C ALA A 54 -4.62 4.17 4.13
N MET A 55 -4.33 5.43 4.46
CA MET A 55 -4.20 5.91 5.84
C MET A 55 -5.44 5.62 6.68
N PHE A 56 -6.62 6.06 6.22
CA PHE A 56 -7.87 5.87 6.95
C PHE A 56 -8.54 4.52 6.69
N GLY A 57 -8.25 3.89 5.56
CA GLY A 57 -8.86 2.63 5.15
C GLY A 57 -8.29 1.42 5.88
N TRP A 58 -6.99 1.43 6.21
CA TRP A 58 -6.36 0.33 6.95
C TRP A 58 -5.10 0.69 7.75
N GLU A 59 -4.22 1.57 7.27
CA GLU A 59 -2.88 1.72 7.88
C GLU A 59 -2.92 2.19 9.34
N ILE A 60 -3.73 3.20 9.67
CA ILE A 60 -3.88 3.66 11.06
C ILE A 60 -4.43 2.54 11.96
N TRP A 61 -5.43 1.80 11.47
CA TRP A 61 -6.07 0.72 12.21
C TRP A 61 -5.11 -0.43 12.50
N LEU A 62 -4.39 -0.89 11.47
CA LEU A 62 -3.40 -1.95 11.59
C LEU A 62 -2.22 -1.53 12.45
N ASN A 63 -1.76 -0.30 12.30
CA ASN A 63 -0.59 0.20 13.02
C ASN A 63 -0.85 0.26 14.53
N PHE A 64 -2.00 0.79 14.93
CA PHE A 64 -2.32 0.99 16.35
C PHE A 64 -3.15 -0.12 16.98
N GLY A 65 -3.71 -1.05 16.18
CA GLY A 65 -4.56 -2.12 16.71
C GLY A 65 -5.91 -1.60 17.23
N ILE A 66 -6.47 -0.56 16.59
CA ILE A 66 -7.55 0.27 17.17
C ILE A 66 -8.78 -0.55 17.55
N LEU A 67 -9.19 -1.49 16.70
CA LEU A 67 -10.39 -2.29 16.94
C LEU A 67 -10.04 -3.77 16.88
N ASP A 68 -9.94 -4.33 18.08
CA ASP A 68 -9.74 -5.76 18.33
C ASP A 68 -8.48 -6.35 17.66
N GLY A 69 -7.48 -5.51 17.40
CA GLY A 69 -6.21 -5.87 16.79
C GLY A 69 -5.00 -5.66 17.70
N GLN A 70 -3.88 -6.24 17.32
CA GLN A 70 -2.59 -6.00 17.99
C GLN A 70 -1.89 -4.77 17.40
N HIS A 71 -1.45 -3.88 18.29
CA HIS A 71 -0.53 -2.79 17.96
C HIS A 71 0.72 -3.33 17.25
N VAL A 72 1.25 -2.61 16.25
CA VAL A 72 2.35 -3.07 15.39
C VAL A 72 3.59 -3.49 16.17
N ASN A 73 3.92 -2.81 17.27
CA ASN A 73 5.06 -3.17 18.12
C ASN A 73 4.92 -4.53 18.80
N MET A 74 3.70 -5.06 18.97
CA MET A 74 3.47 -6.41 19.50
C MET A 74 3.60 -7.49 18.42
N ARG A 75 3.63 -7.09 17.13
CA ARG A 75 3.66 -7.98 15.97
C ARG A 75 5.06 -8.07 15.34
N ARG A 76 6.07 -7.41 15.93
CA ARG A 76 7.44 -7.35 15.41
C ARG A 76 8.44 -7.26 16.56
N SER A 77 9.73 -7.43 16.25
CA SER A 77 10.81 -7.30 17.23
C SER A 77 10.92 -5.87 17.79
N GLU A 78 11.58 -5.76 18.94
CA GLU A 78 11.92 -4.45 19.53
C GLU A 78 12.87 -3.66 18.61
N ALA A 79 13.84 -4.34 18.00
CA ALA A 79 14.78 -3.73 17.06
C ALA A 79 14.08 -3.09 15.85
N LEU A 80 13.14 -3.82 15.22
CA LEU A 80 12.36 -3.29 14.10
C LEU A 80 11.38 -2.19 14.55
N SER A 81 10.87 -2.28 15.79
CA SER A 81 10.04 -1.23 16.38
C SER A 81 10.81 0.06 16.69
N CYS A 82 12.08 -0.06 17.06
CA CYS A 82 12.99 1.06 17.21
C CYS A 82 13.31 1.71 15.86
N ALA A 83 13.59 0.90 14.83
CA ALA A 83 13.99 1.39 13.52
C ALA A 83 12.84 2.03 12.73
N ILE A 84 11.62 1.52 12.86
CA ILE A 84 10.41 2.08 12.22
C ILE A 84 9.34 2.29 13.27
N PRO A 85 9.45 3.32 14.14
CA PRO A 85 8.49 3.54 15.22
C PRO A 85 7.04 3.59 14.75
N SER A 86 6.10 3.14 15.57
CA SER A 86 4.68 3.16 15.21
C SER A 86 4.17 4.57 14.88
N SER A 87 4.79 5.63 15.40
CA SER A 87 4.50 7.02 15.05
C SER A 87 4.79 7.38 13.59
N ILE A 88 5.69 6.63 12.93
CA ILE A 88 6.10 6.84 11.53
C ILE A 88 5.61 5.71 10.63
N ASN A 89 5.46 4.50 11.15
CA ASN A 89 5.16 3.30 10.36
C ASN A 89 3.86 3.41 9.53
N TRP A 90 2.77 3.92 10.12
CA TRP A 90 1.51 4.15 9.37
C TRP A 90 1.71 5.11 8.19
N LEU A 91 2.58 6.11 8.35
CA LEU A 91 2.88 7.11 7.33
C LEU A 91 3.73 6.50 6.21
N THR A 92 4.79 5.78 6.56
CA THR A 92 5.65 5.12 5.56
C THR A 92 4.92 4.06 4.77
N ASN A 93 4.06 3.27 5.41
CA ASN A 93 3.25 2.28 4.71
C ASN A 93 2.22 2.95 3.79
N SER A 94 1.51 3.98 4.27
CA SER A 94 0.56 4.73 3.43
C SER A 94 1.23 5.34 2.19
N LEU A 95 2.47 5.84 2.34
CA LEU A 95 3.28 6.31 1.22
C LEU A 95 3.74 5.18 0.30
N GLY A 96 4.04 4.00 0.85
CA GLY A 96 4.31 2.80 0.07
C GLY A 96 3.12 2.41 -0.80
N ASP A 97 1.90 2.44 -0.26
CA ASP A 97 0.67 2.15 -1.00
C ASP A 97 0.42 3.16 -2.11
N VAL A 98 0.74 4.44 -1.89
CA VAL A 98 0.72 5.49 -2.93
C VAL A 98 1.64 5.12 -4.09
N SER A 99 2.85 4.60 -3.83
CA SER A 99 3.77 4.14 -4.86
C SER A 99 3.16 3.03 -5.72
N ILE A 100 2.46 2.09 -5.09
CA ILE A 100 1.76 1.00 -5.78
C ILE A 100 0.66 1.54 -6.69
N VAL A 101 -0.18 2.45 -6.18
CA VAL A 101 -1.25 3.08 -6.96
C VAL A 101 -0.68 3.86 -8.14
N TRP A 102 0.36 4.66 -7.92
CA TRP A 102 0.99 5.42 -8.99
C TRP A 102 1.62 4.52 -10.05
N PHE A 103 2.25 3.41 -9.65
CA PHE A 103 2.75 2.43 -10.61
C PHE A 103 1.61 1.80 -11.42
N GLY A 104 0.44 1.57 -10.82
CA GLY A 104 -0.78 1.18 -11.54
C GLY A 104 -1.19 2.18 -12.62
N ILE A 105 -1.11 3.49 -12.34
CA ILE A 105 -1.33 4.55 -13.33
C ILE A 105 -0.31 4.46 -14.48
N ILE A 106 0.96 4.21 -14.17
CA ILE A 106 2.03 4.05 -15.17
C ILE A 106 1.77 2.81 -16.05
N ILE A 107 1.39 1.67 -15.46
CA ILE A 107 1.04 0.44 -16.18
C ILE A 107 -0.11 0.72 -17.17
N LEU A 108 -1.21 1.34 -16.70
CA LEU A 108 -2.33 1.67 -17.59
C LEU A 108 -1.90 2.64 -18.69
N SER A 109 -1.11 3.66 -18.35
CA SER A 109 -0.60 4.61 -19.34
C SER A 109 0.27 3.92 -20.39
N PHE A 110 1.08 2.94 -19.99
CA PHE A 110 1.93 2.17 -20.89
C PHE A 110 1.16 1.21 -21.79
N ILE A 111 0.15 0.51 -21.26
CA ILE A 111 -0.67 -0.46 -22.03
C ILE A 111 -1.59 0.28 -23.01
N TYR A 112 -2.23 1.35 -22.57
CA TYR A 112 -3.22 2.07 -23.36
C TYR A 112 -2.64 3.19 -24.23
N ARG A 113 -1.41 3.66 -23.94
CA ARG A 113 -0.63 4.69 -24.66
C ARG A 113 -1.44 5.90 -25.13
N ASN A 114 -2.09 5.75 -26.29
CA ASN A 114 -2.83 6.80 -27.00
C ASN A 114 -4.32 6.82 -26.68
N LYS A 115 -4.82 5.86 -25.89
CA LYS A 115 -6.22 5.74 -25.51
C LYS A 115 -6.46 6.36 -24.14
N LYS A 116 -7.31 7.37 -24.08
CA LYS A 116 -7.77 8.00 -22.83
C LYS A 116 -8.89 7.23 -22.14
N THR A 117 -9.51 6.29 -22.86
CA THR A 117 -10.66 5.49 -22.42
C THR A 117 -10.57 4.94 -20.99
N PRO A 118 -9.46 4.30 -20.53
CA PRO A 118 -9.38 3.80 -19.16
C PRO A 118 -9.43 4.94 -18.12
N PHE A 119 -8.99 6.15 -18.45
CA PHE A 119 -9.02 7.27 -17.54
C PHE A 119 -10.34 8.07 -17.61
N GLU A 120 -11.13 7.89 -18.67
CA GLU A 120 -12.42 8.58 -18.85
C GLU A 120 -13.61 7.76 -18.34
N LYS A 121 -13.53 6.42 -18.36
CA LYS A 121 -14.63 5.58 -17.89
C LYS A 121 -14.13 4.25 -17.36
N PHE A 122 -14.92 3.69 -16.46
CA PHE A 122 -14.66 2.38 -15.92
C PHE A 122 -14.81 1.33 -17.03
N ILE A 123 -13.70 0.69 -17.38
CA ILE A 123 -13.69 -0.46 -18.28
C ILE A 123 -13.10 -1.67 -17.55
N ILE A 124 -13.74 -2.82 -17.73
CA ILE A 124 -13.37 -4.08 -17.09
C ILE A 124 -11.90 -4.47 -17.36
N PRO A 125 -11.34 -4.34 -18.58
CA PRO A 125 -9.95 -4.74 -18.80
C PRO A 125 -8.94 -3.93 -17.98
N ALA A 126 -9.13 -2.61 -17.88
CA ALA A 126 -8.24 -1.77 -17.06
C ALA A 126 -8.43 -2.02 -15.56
N PHE A 127 -9.65 -2.29 -15.12
CA PHE A 127 -9.92 -2.74 -13.75
C PHE A 127 -9.18 -4.05 -13.43
N ILE A 128 -9.24 -5.05 -14.31
CA ILE A 128 -8.54 -6.34 -14.12
C ILE A 128 -7.03 -6.14 -14.06
N ILE A 129 -6.45 -5.25 -14.88
CA ILE A 129 -5.03 -4.92 -14.83
C ILE A 129 -4.65 -4.33 -13.46
N LEU A 130 -5.41 -3.35 -12.98
CA LEU A 130 -5.18 -2.75 -11.66
C LEU A 130 -5.36 -3.76 -10.52
N LEU A 131 -6.43 -4.56 -10.56
CA LEU A 131 -6.71 -5.58 -9.56
C LEU A 131 -5.57 -6.61 -9.48
N SER A 132 -5.13 -7.09 -10.65
CA SER A 132 -4.02 -8.03 -10.75
C SER A 132 -2.74 -7.42 -10.18
N TRP A 133 -2.42 -6.19 -10.55
CA TRP A 133 -1.25 -5.49 -10.04
C TRP A 133 -1.30 -5.33 -8.52
N PHE A 134 -2.42 -4.82 -7.98
CA PHE A 134 -2.58 -4.55 -6.55
C PHE A 134 -2.60 -5.80 -5.68
N VAL A 135 -3.18 -6.91 -6.14
CA VAL A 135 -3.19 -8.17 -5.41
C VAL A 135 -1.82 -8.87 -5.51
N LEU A 136 -1.23 -8.96 -6.70
CA LEU A 136 0.04 -9.67 -6.88
C LEU A 136 1.20 -9.00 -6.13
N GLN A 137 1.27 -7.67 -6.14
CA GLN A 137 2.28 -6.95 -5.36
C GLN A 137 2.09 -7.18 -3.85
N ASN A 138 0.85 -7.25 -3.37
CA ASN A 138 0.58 -7.42 -1.95
C ASN A 138 0.92 -8.82 -1.46
N ILE A 139 0.66 -9.85 -2.29
CA ILE A 139 1.15 -11.21 -2.04
C ILE A 139 2.68 -11.21 -1.88
N TRP A 140 3.39 -10.47 -2.73
CA TRP A 140 4.84 -10.34 -2.62
C TRP A 140 5.26 -9.63 -1.32
N VAL A 141 4.58 -8.53 -0.95
CA VAL A 141 4.83 -7.80 0.30
C VAL A 141 4.62 -8.69 1.52
N GLU A 142 3.52 -9.45 1.57
CA GLU A 142 3.19 -10.32 2.71
C GLU A 142 4.24 -11.44 2.88
N ILE A 143 4.68 -12.05 1.78
CA ILE A 143 5.66 -13.14 1.80
C ILE A 143 7.09 -12.63 2.05
N VAL A 144 7.48 -11.50 1.47
CA VAL A 144 8.88 -11.04 1.52
C VAL A 144 9.13 -10.12 2.72
N LEU A 145 8.25 -9.16 2.94
CA LEU A 145 8.46 -8.10 3.94
C LEU A 145 7.79 -8.43 5.26
N TYR A 146 6.55 -8.92 5.22
CA TYR A 146 5.71 -9.07 6.41
C TYR A 146 5.49 -10.50 6.89
N TYR A 147 6.33 -11.44 6.45
CA TYR A 147 6.29 -12.79 6.99
C TYR A 147 6.52 -12.72 8.51
N ASN A 148 5.53 -13.23 9.27
CA ASN A 148 5.35 -13.16 10.73
C ASN A 148 4.73 -11.88 11.33
N GLN A 149 4.35 -10.87 10.54
CA GLN A 149 3.66 -9.66 11.03
C GLN A 149 2.17 -9.61 10.70
N VAL A 150 1.73 -10.42 9.72
CA VAL A 150 0.38 -10.38 9.13
C VAL A 150 -0.24 -11.78 8.98
N GLY A 151 0.53 -12.85 9.22
CA GLY A 151 0.08 -14.25 9.20
C GLY A 151 0.25 -14.97 10.55
N GLY A 152 -0.23 -16.21 10.66
CA GLY A 152 -0.25 -16.99 11.91
C GLY A 152 -1.27 -16.49 12.94
N ASP A 153 -0.92 -16.57 14.23
CA ASP A 153 -1.77 -16.14 15.37
C ASP A 153 -1.87 -14.60 15.52
N VAL A 154 -1.41 -13.85 14.53
CA VAL A 154 -1.38 -12.39 14.57
C VAL A 154 -2.78 -11.83 14.36
N ARG A 155 -3.24 -11.04 15.33
CA ARG A 155 -4.58 -10.47 15.33
C ARG A 155 -4.58 -9.10 14.62
N LEU A 156 -4.90 -9.10 13.33
CA LEU A 156 -5.04 -7.86 12.54
C LEU A 156 -6.28 -7.08 12.98
N SER A 157 -6.13 -5.77 13.18
CA SER A 157 -7.26 -4.89 13.51
C SER A 157 -8.32 -4.92 12.43
N TRP A 158 -9.57 -4.75 12.84
CA TRP A 158 -10.61 -4.33 11.90
C TRP A 158 -10.26 -2.96 11.32
N ALA A 159 -10.62 -2.76 10.06
CA ALA A 159 -10.53 -1.47 9.38
C ALA A 159 -11.64 -1.33 8.33
N PRO A 160 -11.94 -0.09 7.86
CA PRO A 160 -12.97 0.13 6.85
C PRO A 160 -12.83 -0.71 5.58
N LEU A 161 -11.59 -0.97 5.13
CA LEU A 161 -11.31 -1.81 3.96
C LEU A 161 -10.85 -3.24 4.34
N MET A 162 -10.90 -3.59 5.62
CA MET A 162 -10.71 -4.94 6.15
C MET A 162 -11.93 -5.32 7.03
N PRO A 163 -13.12 -5.44 6.42
CA PRO A 163 -14.38 -5.32 7.15
C PRO A 163 -14.71 -6.51 8.05
N LEU A 164 -14.09 -7.68 7.83
CA LEU A 164 -14.27 -8.83 8.73
C LEU A 164 -13.18 -8.87 9.82
N GLY A 165 -12.19 -7.97 9.72
CA GLY A 165 -11.16 -7.74 10.74
C GLY A 165 -10.54 -9.03 11.30
N PRO A 166 -10.28 -9.09 12.62
CA PRO A 166 -9.67 -10.25 13.25
C PRO A 166 -10.60 -11.46 13.31
N TRP A 167 -11.91 -11.28 13.16
CA TRP A 167 -12.90 -12.34 13.36
C TRP A 167 -12.96 -13.34 12.22
N PHE A 168 -12.59 -12.91 11.01
CA PHE A 168 -12.47 -13.80 9.86
C PHE A 168 -11.27 -13.42 8.98
N ASN A 169 -10.14 -14.06 9.28
CA ASN A 169 -8.89 -13.90 8.54
C ASN A 169 -8.21 -15.24 8.25
N PRO A 170 -8.84 -16.16 7.49
CA PRO A 170 -8.21 -17.43 7.17
C PRO A 170 -6.95 -17.24 6.32
N THR A 171 -6.00 -18.15 6.47
CA THR A 171 -4.88 -18.30 5.53
C THR A 171 -5.42 -18.79 4.20
N LEU A 172 -5.17 -18.04 3.13
CA LEU A 172 -5.58 -18.37 1.76
C LEU A 172 -4.70 -19.48 1.18
N PHE A 173 -3.39 -19.32 1.32
CA PHE A 173 -2.37 -20.27 0.90
C PHE A 173 -1.04 -19.95 1.61
N SER A 174 -0.07 -20.85 1.49
CA SER A 174 1.29 -20.63 1.99
C SER A 174 2.33 -20.96 0.92
N ILE A 175 3.41 -20.17 0.90
CA ILE A 175 4.55 -20.38 0.00
C ILE A 175 5.80 -20.51 0.86
N SER A 176 6.43 -21.70 0.83
CA SER A 176 7.62 -22.00 1.64
C SER A 176 7.43 -21.71 3.15
N GLY A 177 6.25 -22.06 3.69
CA GLY A 177 5.89 -21.84 5.10
C GLY A 177 5.49 -20.40 5.45
N LYS A 178 5.40 -19.50 4.46
CA LYS A 178 4.95 -18.12 4.65
C LYS A 178 3.51 -17.99 4.21
N GLU A 179 2.65 -17.54 5.12
CA GLU A 179 1.21 -17.48 4.92
C GLU A 179 0.79 -16.19 4.22
N VAL A 180 -0.27 -16.31 3.42
CA VAL A 180 -0.99 -15.19 2.81
C VAL A 180 -2.40 -15.17 3.38
N SER A 181 -2.78 -14.07 4.03
CA SER A 181 -4.02 -13.95 4.79
C SER A 181 -5.16 -13.34 3.97
N PHE A 182 -6.40 -13.75 4.23
CA PHE A 182 -7.57 -13.23 3.52
C PHE A 182 -7.75 -11.72 3.71
N GLN A 183 -7.65 -11.21 4.94
CA GLN A 183 -7.79 -9.79 5.22
C GLN A 183 -6.62 -8.99 4.63
N GLY A 184 -5.43 -9.58 4.57
CA GLY A 184 -4.29 -8.99 3.86
C GLY A 184 -4.59 -8.73 2.39
N GLN A 185 -5.37 -9.60 1.73
CA GLN A 185 -5.69 -9.46 0.30
C GLN A 185 -6.99 -8.71 0.02
N ILE A 186 -8.04 -8.88 0.85
CA ILE A 186 -9.36 -8.27 0.61
C ILE A 186 -9.29 -6.74 0.58
N VAL A 187 -8.37 -6.15 1.33
CA VAL A 187 -8.13 -4.70 1.35
C VAL A 187 -7.83 -4.18 -0.05
N TRP A 188 -6.99 -4.87 -0.81
CA TRP A 188 -6.65 -4.49 -2.18
C TRP A 188 -7.77 -4.79 -3.16
N VAL A 189 -8.53 -5.87 -2.96
CA VAL A 189 -9.72 -6.16 -3.76
C VAL A 189 -10.76 -5.05 -3.63
N LEU A 190 -11.03 -4.58 -2.41
CA LEU A 190 -11.98 -3.52 -2.13
C LEU A 190 -11.44 -2.13 -2.51
N ALA A 191 -10.14 -1.88 -2.32
CA ALA A 191 -9.52 -0.61 -2.66
C ALA A 191 -9.39 -0.40 -4.19
N THR A 192 -9.22 -1.47 -4.97
CA THR A 192 -9.07 -1.38 -6.44
C THR A 192 -10.18 -0.57 -7.12
N PRO A 193 -11.47 -0.89 -6.96
CA PRO A 193 -12.53 -0.10 -7.60
C PRO A 193 -12.56 1.35 -7.09
N ILE A 194 -12.27 1.58 -5.80
CA ILE A 194 -12.22 2.93 -5.21
C ILE A 194 -11.12 3.76 -5.88
N TYR A 195 -9.90 3.23 -5.94
CA TYR A 195 -8.77 3.88 -6.61
C TYR A 195 -9.07 4.15 -8.07
N TYR A 196 -9.69 3.20 -8.76
CA TYR A 196 -10.02 3.38 -10.16
C TYR A 196 -11.07 4.49 -10.38
N PHE A 197 -12.10 4.54 -9.54
CA PHE A 197 -13.10 5.62 -9.59
C PHE A 197 -12.49 6.99 -9.27
N VAL A 198 -11.63 7.08 -8.26
CA VAL A 198 -10.91 8.31 -7.90
C VAL A 198 -10.05 8.80 -9.07
N MET A 199 -9.33 7.88 -9.71
CA MET A 199 -8.53 8.17 -10.89
C MET A 199 -9.37 8.75 -12.04
N ILE A 200 -10.49 8.09 -12.37
CA ILE A 200 -11.42 8.54 -13.43
C ILE A 200 -12.03 9.90 -13.08
N TYR A 201 -12.44 10.07 -11.82
CA TYR A 201 -13.05 11.29 -11.33
C TYR A 201 -12.11 12.48 -11.53
N PHE A 202 -10.86 12.38 -11.05
CA PHE A 202 -9.92 13.48 -11.19
C PHE A 202 -9.48 13.70 -12.63
N TYR A 203 -9.30 12.63 -13.41
CA TYR A 203 -9.00 12.77 -14.84
C TYR A 203 -10.07 13.60 -15.56
N LYS A 204 -11.35 13.30 -15.34
CA LYS A 204 -12.46 14.08 -15.89
C LYS A 204 -12.48 15.51 -15.36
N LYS A 205 -12.31 15.67 -14.04
CA LYS A 205 -12.41 16.99 -13.39
C LYS A 205 -11.37 17.99 -13.89
N THR A 206 -10.19 17.50 -14.28
CA THR A 206 -9.10 18.35 -14.78
C THR A 206 -8.91 18.27 -16.30
N ASN A 207 -9.80 17.57 -17.02
CA ASN A 207 -9.69 17.28 -18.45
C ASN A 207 -8.34 16.63 -18.82
N GLY A 208 -7.84 15.74 -17.96
CA GLY A 208 -6.58 15.03 -18.13
C GLY A 208 -5.32 15.87 -17.90
N ASN A 209 -5.48 17.10 -17.39
CA ASN A 209 -4.38 17.93 -16.90
C ASN A 209 -4.01 17.61 -15.46
#